data_AF-A0AAV0WQ81-F1
#
_entry.id   AF-A0AAV0WQ81-F1
#
_cell.length_a   1.000
_cell.length_b   1.000
_cell.length_c   1.000
_cell.angle_alpha   90.00
_cell.angle_beta   90.00
_cell.angle_gamma   90.00
#
_symmetry.space_group_name_H-M   'P 1'
#
loop_
_entity.id
_entity.type
_entity.pdbx_description
1 polymer ?
#
loop_
_entity_poly.entity_id
_entity_poly.type
_entity_poly.pdbx_seq_one_letter_code
_entity_poly.pdbx_strand_id
1 'polypeptide(L)'
;MTIMNVYNAIDSALRDRITRPWIAPFVWIEGRTGIDHMKLLVGSMLVALAFFIASGRMIMLLSNLLGFAYPMYATIDLTVKEDVQPDTPSQPEPTERTGSDAPVKPATRWLTYWITFAAVLIVQQLCGDLLQIIIPFYFLAKIVFFAWCASPMEANGAAFLYKFVVCAHLKQFFV
;
A
#
# COMPACT_ATOMS: atom_id res chain seq x y z
N MET A 1 25.38 -20.26 4.94
CA MET A 1 24.99 -21.33 5.90
C MET A 1 23.48 -21.36 6.15
N THR A 2 22.79 -20.21 6.21
CA THR A 2 21.32 -20.11 6.39
C THR A 2 20.48 -20.58 5.20
N ILE A 3 20.82 -20.22 3.96
CA ILE A 3 20.04 -20.63 2.76
C ILE A 3 20.04 -22.15 2.56
N MET A 4 21.19 -22.81 2.79
CA MET A 4 21.32 -24.26 2.67
C MET A 4 20.50 -25.01 3.73
N ASN A 5 20.43 -24.48 4.95
CA ASN A 5 19.57 -25.04 6.00
C ASN A 5 18.08 -24.91 5.68
N VAL A 6 17.67 -23.77 5.13
CA VAL A 6 16.28 -23.58 4.68
C VAL A 6 15.96 -24.54 3.53
N TYR A 7 16.86 -24.68 2.55
CA TYR A 7 16.69 -25.62 1.45
C TYR A 7 16.55 -27.07 1.96
N ASN A 8 17.44 -27.51 2.85
CA ASN A 8 17.42 -28.85 3.41
C ASN A 8 16.17 -29.09 4.28
N ALA A 9 15.72 -28.08 5.04
CA ALA A 9 14.49 -28.17 5.82
C ALA A 9 13.26 -28.32 4.92
N ILE A 10 13.19 -27.55 3.83
CA ILE A 10 12.10 -27.63 2.85
C ILE A 10 12.14 -28.98 2.10
N ASP A 11 13.33 -29.46 1.73
CA ASP A 11 13.53 -30.77 1.08
C ASP A 11 13.08 -31.93 1.99
N SER A 12 13.46 -31.86 3.27
CA SER A 12 13.01 -32.84 4.27
C SER A 12 11.49 -32.79 4.50
N ALA A 13 10.90 -31.60 4.50
CA ALA A 13 9.46 -31.41 4.67
C ALA A 13 8.65 -31.83 3.44
N LEU A 14 9.26 -31.82 2.25
CA LEU A 14 8.65 -32.28 1.00
C LEU A 14 8.74 -33.79 0.81
N ARG A 15 9.81 -34.43 1.31
CA ARG A 15 9.99 -35.89 1.27
C ARG A 15 9.13 -36.66 2.26
N ASP A 16 8.56 -35.99 3.26
CA ASP A 16 7.68 -36.65 4.24
C ASP A 16 6.29 -36.95 3.63
N ARG A 17 6.27 -38.01 2.80
CA ARG A 17 5.16 -38.46 1.95
C ARG A 17 3.93 -38.93 2.75
N ILE A 18 4.09 -39.23 4.03
CA ILE A 18 3.11 -39.99 4.82
C ILE A 18 2.13 -39.09 5.59
N THR A 19 2.52 -37.87 5.94
CA THR A 19 1.76 -37.03 6.87
C THR A 19 0.89 -35.95 6.19
N ARG A 20 1.07 -35.68 4.89
CA ARG A 20 0.51 -34.47 4.24
C ARG A 20 -0.21 -34.75 2.90
N PRO A 21 -1.55 -34.76 2.86
CA PRO A 21 -2.33 -35.16 1.66
C PRO A 21 -2.22 -34.20 0.46
N TRP A 22 -1.81 -32.96 0.67
CA TRP A 22 -1.63 -31.96 -0.39
C TRP A 22 -0.41 -32.21 -1.31
N ILE A 23 0.45 -33.19 -1.00
CA ILE A 23 1.61 -33.57 -1.82
C ILE A 23 1.18 -34.50 -2.99
N ALA A 24 0.02 -35.16 -2.88
CA ALA A 24 -0.52 -36.08 -3.88
C ALA A 24 -0.61 -35.50 -5.31
N PRO A 25 -1.13 -34.28 -5.55
CA PRO A 25 -1.14 -33.68 -6.88
C PRO A 25 0.28 -33.40 -7.41
N PHE A 26 1.22 -32.96 -6.56
CA PHE A 26 2.60 -32.71 -6.98
C PHE A 26 3.31 -33.98 -7.45
N VAL A 27 3.13 -35.10 -6.73
CA VAL A 27 3.70 -36.41 -7.10
C VAL A 27 3.07 -36.97 -8.38
N TRP A 28 1.76 -36.77 -8.55
CA TRP A 28 1.06 -37.15 -9.78
C TRP A 28 1.60 -36.37 -10.99
N ILE A 29 1.89 -35.07 -10.83
CA ILE A 29 2.48 -34.22 -11.87
C ILE A 29 3.95 -34.59 -12.11
N GLU A 30 4.73 -34.87 -11.07
CA GLU A 30 6.12 -35.34 -11.16
C GLU A 30 6.22 -36.64 -11.96
N GLY A 31 5.32 -37.60 -11.72
CA GLY A 31 5.25 -38.86 -12.47
C GLY A 31 4.93 -38.71 -13.97
N ARG A 32 4.38 -37.56 -14.38
CA ARG A 32 4.07 -37.24 -15.79
C ARG A 32 5.13 -36.37 -16.46
N THR A 33 5.77 -35.48 -15.72
CA THR A 33 6.66 -34.43 -16.26
C THR A 33 8.14 -34.69 -15.99
N GLY A 34 8.48 -35.57 -15.04
CA GLY A 34 9.87 -35.84 -14.63
C GLY A 34 10.56 -34.66 -13.96
N ILE A 35 9.82 -33.60 -13.58
CA ILE A 35 10.33 -32.42 -12.90
C ILE A 35 10.23 -32.64 -11.39
N ASP A 36 11.35 -32.41 -10.70
CA ASP A 36 11.45 -32.53 -9.24
C ASP A 36 10.40 -31.67 -8.51
N HIS A 37 9.73 -32.24 -7.50
CA HIS A 37 8.60 -31.62 -6.78
C HIS A 37 8.94 -30.25 -6.16
N MET A 38 10.21 -30.03 -5.79
CA MET A 38 10.73 -28.73 -5.34
C MET A 38 10.55 -27.63 -6.40
N LYS A 39 10.91 -27.92 -7.64
CA LYS A 39 10.79 -26.96 -8.76
C LYS A 39 9.33 -26.74 -9.14
N LEU A 40 8.51 -27.78 -9.03
CA LEU A 40 7.06 -27.70 -9.22
C LEU A 40 6.38 -26.83 -8.14
N LEU A 41 6.79 -26.94 -6.88
CA LEU A 41 6.26 -26.12 -5.80
C LEU A 41 6.65 -24.65 -5.98
N VAL A 42 7.93 -24.37 -6.23
CA VAL A 42 8.40 -22.99 -6.48
C VAL A 42 7.73 -22.41 -7.73
N GLY A 43 7.61 -23.19 -8.80
CA GLY A 43 6.90 -22.79 -10.02
C GLY A 43 5.41 -22.52 -9.78
N SER A 44 4.72 -23.41 -9.05
CA SER A 44 3.31 -23.24 -8.66
C SER A 44 3.12 -22.00 -7.78
N MET A 45 4.02 -21.74 -6.83
CA MET A 45 4.00 -20.56 -5.97
C MET A 45 4.24 -19.27 -6.78
N LEU A 46 5.15 -19.28 -7.76
CA LEU A 46 5.39 -18.15 -8.66
C LEU A 46 4.20 -17.89 -9.59
N VAL A 47 3.56 -18.95 -10.12
CA VAL A 47 2.35 -18.83 -10.95
C VAL A 47 1.16 -18.38 -10.12
N ALA A 48 1.00 -18.88 -8.89
CA ALA A 48 -0.02 -18.42 -7.96
C ALA A 48 0.19 -16.96 -7.58
N LEU A 49 1.44 -16.54 -7.33
CA LEU A 49 1.80 -15.14 -7.09
C LEU A 49 1.50 -14.27 -8.31
N ALA A 50 1.85 -14.72 -9.51
CA ALA A 50 1.55 -14.03 -10.76
C ALA A 50 0.04 -13.96 -11.03
N PHE A 51 -0.72 -15.00 -10.70
CA PHE A 51 -2.18 -15.03 -10.79
C PHE A 51 -2.84 -14.12 -9.74
N PHE A 52 -2.27 -14.07 -8.54
CA PHE A 52 -2.67 -13.14 -7.48
C PHE A 52 -2.41 -11.69 -7.92
N ILE A 53 -1.31 -11.46 -8.65
CA ILE A 53 -0.98 -10.16 -9.26
C ILE A 53 -1.88 -9.84 -10.47
N ALA A 54 -2.27 -10.86 -11.25
CA ALA A 54 -3.13 -10.71 -12.42
C ALA A 54 -4.62 -10.53 -12.05
N SER A 55 -5.03 -11.03 -10.88
CA SER A 55 -6.37 -10.84 -10.30
C SER A 55 -6.51 -9.42 -9.76
N GLY A 56 -6.46 -8.43 -10.66
CA GLY A 56 -6.37 -6.99 -10.34
C GLY A 56 -7.37 -6.47 -9.30
N ARG A 57 -8.52 -7.12 -9.16
CA ARG A 57 -9.54 -6.79 -8.14
C ARG A 57 -9.07 -7.04 -6.70
N MET A 58 -8.27 -8.07 -6.44
CA MET A 58 -7.75 -8.37 -5.10
C MET A 58 -6.67 -7.38 -4.67
N ILE A 59 -5.79 -6.99 -5.59
CA ILE A 59 -4.77 -5.97 -5.33
C ILE A 59 -5.40 -4.59 -5.17
N MET A 60 -6.43 -4.28 -5.95
CA MET A 60 -7.20 -3.04 -5.81
C MET A 60 -7.77 -2.92 -4.39
N LEU A 61 -8.38 -4.01 -3.88
CA LEU A 61 -8.88 -4.08 -2.50
C LEU A 61 -7.77 -3.92 -1.47
N LEU A 62 -6.67 -4.65 -1.59
CA LEU A 62 -5.54 -4.57 -0.66
C LEU A 62 -4.86 -3.19 -0.67
N SER A 63 -4.67 -2.61 -1.86
CA SER A 63 -4.09 -1.27 -2.02
C SER A 63 -4.98 -0.20 -1.39
N ASN A 64 -6.29 -0.27 -1.61
CA ASN A 64 -7.25 0.66 -1.01
C ASN A 64 -7.31 0.47 0.51
N LEU A 65 -7.30 -0.78 0.98
CA LEU A 65 -7.31 -1.10 2.41
C LEU A 65 -6.06 -0.59 3.11
N LEU A 66 -4.87 -0.79 2.53
CA LEU A 66 -3.60 -0.27 3.07
C LEU A 66 -3.58 1.26 3.07
N GLY A 67 -4.03 1.89 1.98
CA GLY A 67 -4.15 3.34 1.87
C GLY A 67 -5.15 3.97 2.84
N PHE A 68 -6.10 3.18 3.36
CA PHE A 68 -7.09 3.58 4.35
C PHE A 68 -6.66 3.27 5.80
N ALA A 69 -6.13 2.08 6.06
CA ALA A 69 -5.90 1.58 7.42
C ALA A 69 -4.86 2.39 8.20
N TYR A 70 -3.75 2.73 7.55
CA TYR A 70 -2.67 3.51 8.17
C TYR A 70 -3.09 4.93 8.61
N PRO A 71 -3.63 5.79 7.72
CA PRO A 71 -4.07 7.13 8.11
C PRO A 71 -5.29 7.11 9.03
N MET A 72 -6.13 6.07 8.98
CA MET A 72 -7.23 5.89 9.92
C MET A 72 -6.70 5.68 11.34
N TYR A 73 -5.73 4.77 11.52
CA TYR A 73 -5.06 4.58 12.81
C TYR A 73 -4.44 5.89 13.34
N ALA A 74 -3.72 6.62 12.49
CA ALA A 74 -3.09 7.87 12.89
C ALA A 74 -4.10 8.98 13.23
N THR A 75 -5.24 9.05 12.52
CA THR A 75 -6.32 10.00 12.83
C THR A 75 -6.94 9.68 14.20
N ILE A 76 -7.20 8.40 14.50
CA ILE A 76 -7.77 7.97 15.78
C ILE A 76 -6.81 8.28 16.94
N ASP A 77 -5.53 7.96 16.80
CA ASP A 77 -4.51 8.28 17.81
C ASP A 77 -4.46 9.77 18.15
N LEU A 78 -4.59 10.64 17.14
CA LEU A 78 -4.67 12.10 17.36
C LEU A 78 -5.94 12.50 18.12
N THR A 79 -7.10 11.99 17.72
CA THR A 79 -8.36 12.32 18.39
C THR A 79 -8.40 11.83 19.85
N VAL A 80 -7.84 10.64 20.12
CA VAL A 80 -7.76 10.09 21.47
C VAL A 80 -6.81 10.92 22.34
N LYS A 81 -5.69 11.39 21.79
CA LYS A 81 -4.77 12.28 22.52
C LYS A 81 -5.37 13.65 22.82
N GLU A 82 -6.25 14.15 21.95
CA GLU A 82 -6.96 15.42 22.15
C GLU A 82 -8.01 15.31 23.27
N ASP A 83 -8.75 14.20 23.33
CA ASP A 83 -9.77 13.95 24.36
C ASP A 83 -9.18 13.69 25.76
N VAL A 84 -8.01 13.03 25.82
CA VAL A 84 -7.30 12.72 27.09
C VAL A 84 -6.62 13.95 27.70
N GLN A 85 -6.44 15.04 26.94
CA GLN A 85 -5.77 16.26 27.40
C GLN A 85 -6.73 17.47 27.46
N PRO A 86 -7.79 17.46 28.29
CA PRO A 86 -8.78 18.54 28.31
C PRO A 86 -8.25 19.89 28.83
N ASP A 87 -7.14 19.92 29.61
CA ASP A 87 -6.75 21.11 30.40
C ASP A 87 -5.33 21.64 30.18
N THR A 88 -4.60 21.19 29.14
CA THR A 88 -3.31 21.81 28.81
C THR A 88 -3.52 22.84 27.71
N PRO A 89 -3.13 24.12 27.89
CA PRO A 89 -3.19 25.10 26.82
C PRO A 89 -2.54 24.48 25.59
N SER A 90 -3.25 24.57 24.47
CA SER A 90 -2.70 24.32 23.14
C SER A 90 -1.25 24.78 23.13
N GLN A 91 -0.33 23.96 22.62
CA GLN A 91 1.04 24.41 22.32
C GLN A 91 0.95 25.87 21.87
N PRO A 92 1.63 26.81 22.56
CA PRO A 92 1.43 28.23 22.32
C PRO A 92 1.51 28.40 20.81
N GLU A 93 0.44 28.95 20.20
CA GLU A 93 0.44 29.22 18.77
C GLU A 93 1.80 29.85 18.46
N PRO A 94 2.63 29.24 17.60
CA PRO A 94 3.84 29.90 17.17
C PRO A 94 3.38 31.23 16.60
N THR A 95 3.67 32.29 17.35
CA THR A 95 3.30 33.67 17.04
C THR A 95 3.61 33.89 15.59
N GLU A 96 2.61 34.33 14.83
CA GLU A 96 2.64 34.62 13.40
C GLU A 96 4.08 34.85 12.90
N ARG A 97 4.67 33.81 12.32
CA ARG A 97 5.71 34.01 11.33
C ARG A 97 5.01 33.87 10.00
N THR A 98 4.63 35.01 9.44
CA THR A 98 4.23 35.22 8.03
C THR A 98 5.42 34.92 7.10
N GLY A 99 5.94 33.70 7.19
CA GLY A 99 6.90 33.11 6.28
C GLY A 99 6.27 31.83 5.74
N SER A 100 6.61 31.46 4.52
CA SER A 100 6.06 30.32 3.79
C SER A 100 6.25 28.93 4.46
N ASP A 101 6.74 28.88 5.71
CA ASP A 101 7.35 27.71 6.37
C ASP A 101 6.83 27.46 7.81
N ALA A 102 5.60 27.88 8.15
CA ALA A 102 4.99 27.56 9.45
C ALA A 102 4.64 26.05 9.58
N PRO A 103 4.82 25.42 10.76
CA PRO A 103 4.53 24.01 10.95
C PRO A 103 3.03 23.73 10.77
N VAL A 104 2.68 22.90 9.79
CA VAL A 104 1.29 22.56 9.48
C VAL A 104 0.68 21.73 10.60
N LYS A 105 -0.48 22.14 11.12
CA LYS A 105 -1.23 21.42 12.16
C LYS A 105 -1.43 19.95 11.73
N PRO A 106 -1.21 18.96 12.62
CA PRO A 106 -1.25 17.55 12.27
C PRO A 106 -2.61 17.12 11.69
N ALA A 107 -3.72 17.64 12.21
CA ALA A 107 -5.06 17.40 11.67
C ALA A 107 -5.21 17.84 10.20
N THR A 108 -4.67 19.02 9.83
CA THR A 108 -4.71 19.54 8.46
C THR A 108 -3.96 18.62 7.50
N ARG A 109 -2.83 18.03 7.93
CA ARG A 109 -2.03 17.11 7.11
C ARG A 109 -2.81 15.84 6.76
N TRP A 110 -3.48 15.25 7.74
CA TRP A 110 -4.32 14.07 7.51
C TRP A 110 -5.54 14.38 6.64
N LEU A 111 -6.15 15.56 6.81
CA LEU A 111 -7.23 16.01 5.93
C LEU A 111 -6.77 16.14 4.47
N THR A 112 -5.61 16.75 4.22
CA THR A 112 -5.04 16.85 2.86
C THR A 112 -4.76 15.47 2.26
N TYR A 113 -4.28 14.52 3.07
CA TYR A 113 -4.12 13.14 2.66
C TYR A 113 -5.48 12.50 2.28
N TRP A 114 -6.51 12.66 3.10
CA TRP A 114 -7.84 12.09 2.84
C TRP A 114 -8.47 12.60 1.54
N ILE A 115 -8.32 13.89 1.25
CA ILE A 115 -8.77 14.50 -0.01
C ILE A 115 -8.00 13.91 -1.20
N THR A 116 -6.68 13.76 -1.06
CA THR A 116 -5.83 13.14 -2.08
C THR A 116 -6.20 11.68 -2.32
N PHE A 117 -6.43 10.91 -1.25
CA PHE A 117 -6.86 9.52 -1.30
C PHE A 117 -8.20 9.38 -2.01
N ALA A 118 -9.20 10.22 -1.66
CA ALA A 118 -10.50 10.23 -2.32
C ALA A 118 -10.40 10.57 -3.82
N ALA A 119 -9.59 11.56 -4.19
CA ALA A 119 -9.36 11.91 -5.59
C ALA A 119 -8.75 10.74 -6.38
N VAL A 120 -7.75 10.06 -5.82
CA VAL A 120 -7.14 8.87 -6.43
C VAL A 120 -8.13 7.71 -6.51
N LEU A 121 -9.00 7.53 -5.52
CA LEU A 121 -10.07 6.52 -5.57
C LEU A 121 -11.09 6.80 -6.67
N ILE A 122 -11.47 8.08 -6.88
CA ILE A 122 -12.40 8.46 -7.95
C ILE A 122 -11.78 8.18 -9.32
N VAL A 123 -10.53 8.60 -9.54
CA VAL A 123 -9.80 8.33 -10.80
C VAL A 123 -9.65 6.82 -11.02
N GLN A 124 -9.36 6.08 -9.96
CA GLN A 124 -9.28 4.62 -9.99
C GLN A 124 -10.64 3.98 -10.37
N GLN A 125 -11.76 4.48 -9.86
CA GLN A 125 -13.08 3.93 -10.17
C GLN A 125 -13.48 4.19 -11.63
N LEU A 126 -13.04 5.31 -12.19
CA LEU A 126 -13.35 5.72 -13.56
C LEU A 126 -12.41 5.06 -14.60
N CYS A 127 -11.14 4.85 -14.28
CA CYS A 127 -10.12 4.44 -15.24
C CYS A 127 -9.26 3.24 -14.78
N GLY A 128 -9.61 2.55 -13.68
CA GLY A 128 -8.77 1.53 -13.06
C GLY A 128 -8.42 0.35 -13.97
N ASP A 129 -9.40 -0.17 -14.71
CA ASP A 129 -9.18 -1.27 -15.66
C ASP A 129 -8.28 -0.82 -16.83
N LEU A 130 -8.47 0.41 -17.31
CA LEU A 130 -7.67 0.99 -18.40
C LEU A 130 -6.22 1.27 -17.95
N LEU A 131 -6.03 1.84 -16.76
CA LEU A 131 -4.71 2.12 -16.19
C LEU A 131 -3.91 0.84 -15.95
N GLN A 132 -4.58 -0.23 -15.53
CA GLN A 132 -3.94 -1.54 -15.33
C GLN A 132 -3.53 -2.20 -16.65
N ILE A 133 -4.29 -1.98 -17.73
CA ILE A 133 -3.95 -2.49 -19.07
C ILE A 133 -2.79 -1.69 -19.70
N ILE A 134 -2.75 -0.36 -19.49
CA ILE A 134 -1.73 0.51 -20.10
C ILE A 134 -0.41 0.47 -19.32
N ILE A 135 -0.46 0.43 -17.98
CA ILE A 135 0.73 0.51 -17.12
C ILE A 135 0.87 -0.79 -16.32
N PRO A 136 1.76 -1.71 -16.74
CA PRO A 136 2.11 -2.85 -15.91
C PRO A 136 2.73 -2.33 -14.59
N PHE A 137 2.34 -2.93 -13.44
CA PHE A 137 2.73 -2.53 -12.08
C PHE A 137 2.10 -1.23 -11.52
N TYR A 138 1.03 -0.70 -12.12
CA TYR A 138 0.33 0.48 -11.62
C TYR A 138 -0.02 0.42 -10.11
N PHE A 139 -0.49 -0.72 -9.60
CA PHE A 139 -0.85 -0.86 -8.18
C PHE A 139 0.35 -0.75 -7.23
N LEU A 140 1.54 -1.22 -7.63
CA LEU A 140 2.77 -1.06 -6.85
C LEU A 140 3.17 0.43 -6.80
N ALA A 141 3.15 1.09 -7.96
CA ALA A 141 3.40 2.52 -8.05
C ALA A 141 2.41 3.32 -7.18
N LYS A 142 1.13 2.92 -7.15
CA LYS A 142 0.10 3.52 -6.30
C LYS A 142 0.39 3.35 -4.81
N ILE A 143 0.81 2.17 -4.36
CA ILE A 143 1.18 1.94 -2.96
C ILE A 143 2.39 2.80 -2.57
N VAL A 144 3.41 2.87 -3.43
CA VAL A 144 4.59 3.73 -3.23
C VAL A 144 4.19 5.21 -3.20
N PHE A 145 3.30 5.63 -4.09
CA PHE A 145 2.78 7.00 -4.11
C PHE A 145 2.02 7.35 -2.83
N PHE A 146 1.17 6.45 -2.32
CA PHE A 146 0.49 6.70 -1.04
C PHE A 146 1.44 6.70 0.15
N ALA A 147 2.44 5.81 0.17
CA ALA A 147 3.49 5.85 1.18
C ALA A 147 4.26 7.18 1.14
N TRP A 148 4.51 7.72 -0.06
CA TRP A 148 5.12 9.03 -0.24
C TRP A 148 4.22 10.18 0.22
N CYS A 149 2.92 10.13 -0.08
CA CYS A 149 1.93 11.09 0.41
C CYS A 149 1.76 11.05 1.94
N ALA A 150 1.96 9.88 2.56
CA ALA A 150 1.89 9.67 4.01
C ALA A 150 3.21 9.97 4.73
N SER A 151 4.30 10.19 3.99
CA SER A 151 5.61 10.50 4.55
C SER A 151 5.58 11.82 5.34
N PRO A 152 6.41 12.00 6.38
CA PRO A 152 6.45 13.24 7.16
C PRO A 152 7.37 14.33 6.58
N MET A 153 7.57 14.41 5.25
CA MET A 153 8.50 15.37 4.62
C MET A 153 7.79 16.67 4.16
N GLU A 154 8.50 17.80 4.07
CA GLU A 154 7.90 19.07 3.62
C GLU A 154 7.49 19.04 2.14
N ALA A 155 8.22 18.28 1.30
CA ALA A 155 7.89 18.00 -0.09
C ALA A 155 7.02 16.73 -0.24
N ASN A 156 5.91 16.66 0.50
CA ASN A 156 4.98 15.54 0.44
C ASN A 156 4.23 15.50 -0.90
N GLY A 157 4.00 14.30 -1.45
CA GLY A 157 3.21 14.10 -2.68
C GLY A 157 1.81 14.72 -2.62
N ALA A 158 1.20 14.79 -1.42
CA ALA A 158 -0.08 15.46 -1.20
C ALA A 158 0.00 17.00 -1.32
N ALA A 159 1.11 17.61 -0.89
CA ALA A 159 1.34 19.04 -1.04
C ALA A 159 1.63 19.43 -2.50
N PHE A 160 2.32 18.55 -3.24
CA PHE A 160 2.48 18.69 -4.69
C PHE A 160 1.12 18.63 -5.40
N LEU A 161 0.26 17.67 -5.03
CA LEU A 161 -1.07 17.55 -5.60
C LEU A 161 -1.96 18.75 -5.26
N TYR A 162 -1.85 19.29 -4.04
CA TYR A 162 -2.53 20.53 -3.64
C TYR A 162 -2.11 21.71 -4.54
N LYS A 163 -0.80 21.92 -4.76
CA LYS A 163 -0.33 22.98 -5.66
C LYS A 163 -0.76 22.76 -7.10
N PHE A 164 -0.74 21.51 -7.58
CA PHE A 164 -1.12 21.22 -8.97
C PHE A 164 -2.62 21.38 -9.21
N VAL A 165 -3.46 20.80 -8.36
CA VAL A 165 -4.93 20.81 -8.55
C VAL A 165 -5.55 22.15 -8.14
N VAL A 166 -5.16 22.69 -6.98
CA VAL A 166 -5.78 23.90 -6.44
C VAL A 166 -5.23 25.16 -7.11
N CYS A 167 -3.91 25.24 -7.30
CA CYS A 167 -3.31 26.45 -7.86
C CYS A 167 -3.50 26.56 -9.38
N ALA A 168 -3.54 25.43 -10.11
CA ALA A 168 -3.71 25.47 -11.57
C ALA A 168 -5.17 25.55 -12.03
N HIS A 169 -6.10 24.87 -11.34
CA HIS A 169 -7.49 24.78 -11.83
C HIS A 169 -8.50 25.59 -11.02
N LEU A 170 -8.42 25.64 -9.69
CA LEU A 170 -9.41 26.34 -8.88
C LEU A 170 -9.23 27.87 -8.90
N LYS A 171 -8.00 28.36 -9.06
CA LYS A 171 -7.72 29.81 -9.13
C LYS A 171 -8.38 30.50 -10.33
N GLN A 172 -8.76 29.75 -11.35
CA GLN A 172 -9.37 30.25 -12.58
C GLN A 172 -10.90 30.38 -12.50
N PHE A 173 -11.53 29.75 -11.49
CA PHE A 173 -12.98 29.76 -11.30
C PHE A 173 -13.44 30.60 -10.10
N PHE A 174 -12.54 30.89 -9.15
CA PHE A 174 -12.86 31.59 -7.90
C PHE A 174 -12.19 32.96 -7.75
N VAL A 175 -11.53 33.46 -8.81
CA VAL A 175 -11.08 34.86 -8.96
C VAL A 175 -11.81 35.45 -10.14
#